data_AF-A0A2V8FWR4-F1
#
_entry.id   AF-A0A2V8FWR4-F1
#
_cell.length_a   1.000
_cell.length_b   1.000
_cell.length_c   1.000
_cell.angle_alpha   90.00
_cell.angle_beta   90.00
_cell.angle_gamma   90.00
#
_symmetry.space_group_name_H-M   'P 1'
#
loop_
_entity.id
_entity.type
_entity.pdbx_description
1 polymer ?
#
loop_
_entity_poly.entity_id
_entity_poly.type
_entity_poly.pdbx_seq_one_letter_code
_entity_poly.pdbx_strand_id
1 'polypeptide(L)'
;MYVPLQQQYVSSLTIAARTTHAQRIADELRALLASMNPNLPIMTAQTLEDAVALGLAPQRVAASVSGSLGLVGLLLAGIGIYGVTAYAVARRTREIGIRIALGARRADIIGMVLREGLSLTLIGSAMGLIIAAAVSRVVAGYLFGIPPIDPVTFAGTTVMFAAIGLAACYVPARQATRIDAMEALRYE
;
A
#
# COMPACT_ATOMS: atom_id res chain seq x y z
N MET A 1 40.27 -20.88 -15.26
CA MET A 1 40.46 -22.34 -15.21
C MET A 1 39.25 -22.97 -15.91
N TYR A 2 39.42 -23.50 -17.12
CA TYR A 2 38.35 -24.20 -17.84
C TYR A 2 38.29 -25.62 -17.27
N VAL A 3 37.15 -26.01 -16.71
CA VAL A 3 36.93 -27.37 -16.18
C VAL A 3 35.92 -28.06 -17.10
N PRO A 4 36.24 -29.22 -17.70
CA PRO A 4 35.35 -29.91 -18.61
C PRO A 4 34.09 -30.41 -17.91
N LEU A 5 32.95 -30.30 -18.60
CA LEU A 5 31.60 -30.69 -18.13
C LEU A 5 31.47 -32.15 -17.68
N GLN A 6 32.42 -33.03 -18.03
CA GLN A 6 32.46 -34.41 -17.55
C GLN A 6 32.95 -34.53 -16.09
N GLN A 7 33.67 -33.53 -15.56
CA GLN A 7 34.18 -33.54 -14.18
C GLN A 7 33.24 -32.88 -13.17
N GLN A 8 32.39 -31.94 -13.61
CA GLN A 8 31.28 -31.41 -12.81
C GLN A 8 29.98 -31.68 -13.56
N TYR A 9 29.34 -32.80 -13.22
CA TYR A 9 28.02 -33.14 -13.73
C TYR A 9 27.00 -32.11 -13.23
N VAL A 10 26.68 -31.12 -14.07
CA VAL A 10 25.55 -30.23 -13.87
C VAL A 10 24.34 -30.98 -14.42
N SER A 11 23.55 -31.58 -13.54
CA SER A 11 22.41 -32.44 -13.90
C SER A 11 21.29 -31.70 -14.64
N SER A 12 21.31 -30.36 -14.64
CA SER A 12 20.35 -29.52 -15.35
C SER A 12 21.06 -28.53 -16.29
N LEU A 13 20.90 -28.74 -17.60
CA LEU A 13 21.28 -27.76 -18.62
C LEU A 13 20.06 -26.89 -18.93
N THR A 14 20.10 -25.61 -18.55
CA THR A 14 19.03 -24.66 -18.86
C THR A 14 19.38 -23.90 -20.13
N ILE A 15 18.53 -24.01 -21.16
CA ILE A 15 18.66 -23.26 -22.42
C ILE A 15 17.63 -22.13 -22.41
N ALA A 16 18.08 -20.89 -22.53
CA ALA A 16 17.21 -19.73 -22.68
C ALA A 16 17.17 -19.29 -24.15
N ALA A 17 15.98 -19.25 -24.75
CA ALA A 17 15.76 -18.75 -26.10
C ALA A 17 14.74 -17.61 -26.06
N ARG A 18 15.06 -16.48 -26.70
CA ARG A 18 14.13 -15.36 -26.83
C ARG A 18 13.21 -15.63 -28.02
N THR A 19 11.89 -15.64 -27.79
CA THR A 19 10.90 -15.90 -28.83
C THR A 19 9.55 -15.27 -28.52
N THR A 20 8.78 -14.96 -29.56
CA THR A 20 7.36 -14.55 -29.50
C THR A 20 6.40 -15.72 -29.54
N HIS A 21 6.84 -16.92 -29.95
CA HIS A 21 6.03 -18.13 -30.07
C HIS A 21 6.63 -19.26 -29.24
N ALA A 22 6.56 -19.12 -27.92
CA ALA A 22 7.20 -20.02 -26.95
C ALA A 22 6.84 -21.49 -27.14
N GLN A 23 5.55 -21.81 -27.37
CA GLN A 23 5.08 -23.18 -27.55
C GLN A 23 5.68 -23.84 -28.79
N ARG A 24 5.66 -23.14 -29.93
CA ARG A 24 6.14 -23.65 -31.22
C ARG A 24 7.64 -23.90 -31.21
N ILE A 25 8.42 -22.95 -30.66
CA ILE A 25 9.86 -23.10 -30.53
C ILE A 25 10.22 -24.19 -29.51
N ALA A 26 9.46 -24.32 -28.43
CA ALA A 26 9.65 -25.41 -27.49
C ALA A 26 9.45 -26.77 -28.18
N ASP A 27 8.38 -26.93 -28.97
CA ASP A 27 8.09 -28.20 -29.67
C ASP A 27 9.13 -28.50 -30.77
N GLU A 28 9.59 -27.49 -31.51
CA GLU A 28 10.69 -27.64 -32.49
C GLU A 28 12.01 -28.03 -31.81
N LEU A 29 12.37 -27.40 -30.68
CA LEU A 29 13.54 -27.76 -29.88
C LEU A 29 13.42 -29.18 -29.30
N ARG A 30 12.24 -29.58 -28.84
CA ARG A 30 11.98 -30.95 -28.37
C ARG A 30 12.21 -31.96 -29.50
N ALA A 31 11.67 -31.71 -30.68
CA ALA A 31 11.84 -32.58 -31.85
C ALA A 31 13.32 -32.69 -32.27
N LEU A 32 14.05 -31.57 -32.28
CA LEU A 32 15.47 -31.54 -32.61
C LEU A 32 16.32 -32.31 -31.59
N LEU A 33 16.07 -32.12 -30.29
CA LEU A 33 16.77 -32.83 -29.22
C LEU A 33 16.48 -34.34 -29.25
N ALA A 34 15.23 -34.73 -29.49
CA ALA A 34 14.84 -36.13 -29.64
C ALA A 34 15.54 -36.81 -30.84
N SER A 35 15.77 -36.06 -31.93
CA SER A 35 16.52 -36.57 -33.10
C SER A 35 18.02 -36.76 -32.84
N MET A 36 18.61 -35.98 -31.92
CA MET A 36 20.02 -36.10 -31.54
C MET A 36 20.27 -37.18 -30.48
N ASN A 37 19.42 -37.24 -29.45
CA ASN A 37 19.54 -38.23 -28.38
C ASN A 37 18.18 -38.45 -27.68
N PRO A 38 17.49 -39.57 -27.97
CA PRO A 38 16.18 -39.89 -27.40
C PRO A 38 16.16 -40.07 -25.88
N ASN A 39 17.32 -40.29 -25.25
CA ASN A 39 17.43 -40.56 -23.82
C ASN A 39 17.56 -39.28 -22.97
N LEU A 40 17.53 -38.08 -23.56
CA LEU A 40 17.59 -36.82 -22.83
C LEU A 40 16.20 -36.47 -22.25
N PRO A 41 16.02 -36.48 -20.91
CA PRO A 41 14.76 -36.12 -20.31
C PRO A 41 14.55 -34.60 -20.38
N ILE A 42 13.51 -34.15 -21.09
CA ILE A 42 13.13 -32.73 -21.10
C ILE A 42 12.28 -32.47 -19.85
N MET A 43 12.95 -32.03 -18.79
CA MET A 43 12.34 -31.91 -17.46
C MET A 43 11.28 -30.81 -17.37
N THR A 44 11.48 -29.65 -18.00
CA THR A 44 10.49 -28.56 -18.00
C THR A 44 10.76 -27.59 -19.15
N ALA A 45 9.79 -27.40 -20.05
CA ALA A 45 9.79 -26.25 -20.96
C ALA A 45 8.70 -25.30 -20.48
N GLN A 46 9.12 -24.17 -19.94
CA GLN A 46 8.24 -23.15 -19.37
C GLN A 46 8.70 -21.79 -19.87
N THR A 47 7.76 -20.86 -20.00
CA THR A 47 8.10 -19.50 -20.37
C THR A 47 8.93 -18.86 -19.25
N LEU A 48 9.74 -17.85 -19.59
CA LEU A 48 10.44 -17.06 -18.57
C LEU A 48 9.44 -16.42 -17.59
N GLU A 49 8.25 -16.06 -18.08
CA GLU A 49 7.16 -15.50 -17.27
C GLU A 49 6.66 -16.49 -16.22
N ASP A 50 6.44 -17.75 -16.58
CA ASP A 50 6.01 -18.79 -15.62
C ASP A 50 7.11 -19.11 -14.61
N ALA A 51 8.36 -19.20 -15.07
CA ALA A 51 9.51 -19.46 -14.20
C ALA A 51 9.70 -18.33 -13.16
N VAL A 52 9.54 -17.08 -13.59
CA VAL A 52 9.60 -15.91 -12.71
C VAL A 52 8.35 -15.82 -11.83
N ALA A 53 7.17 -16.18 -12.33
CA ALA A 53 5.94 -16.18 -11.54
C ALA A 53 6.03 -17.15 -10.35
N LEU A 54 6.61 -18.34 -10.55
CA LEU A 54 6.89 -19.32 -9.48
C LEU A 54 7.93 -18.79 -8.48
N GLY A 55 9.01 -18.16 -8.97
CA GLY A 55 10.03 -17.55 -8.12
C GLY A 55 9.52 -16.37 -7.28
N LEU A 56 8.60 -15.57 -7.81
CA LEU A 56 8.00 -14.41 -7.15
C LEU A 56 6.70 -14.75 -6.38
N ALA A 57 6.20 -15.98 -6.45
CA ALA A 57 4.93 -16.36 -5.82
C ALA A 57 4.91 -16.08 -4.31
N PRO A 58 5.95 -16.42 -3.51
CA PRO A 58 5.97 -16.11 -2.09
C PRO A 58 5.93 -14.60 -1.82
N GLN A 59 6.64 -13.81 -2.64
CA GLN A 59 6.67 -12.35 -2.53
C GLN A 59 5.34 -11.72 -2.90
N ARG A 60 4.63 -12.23 -3.92
CA ARG A 60 3.29 -11.76 -4.28
C ARG A 60 2.25 -12.06 -3.20
N VAL A 61 2.33 -13.23 -2.57
CA VAL A 61 1.46 -13.59 -1.44
C VAL A 61 1.76 -12.70 -0.23
N ALA A 62 3.04 -12.49 0.10
CA ALA A 62 3.41 -11.57 1.17
C ALA A 62 2.90 -10.14 0.89
N ALA A 63 3.09 -9.64 -0.34
CA ALA A 63 2.63 -8.31 -0.74
C ALA A 63 1.10 -8.18 -0.68
N SER A 64 0.34 -9.20 -1.08
CA SER A 64 -1.12 -9.16 -1.02
C SER A 64 -1.65 -9.20 0.42
N VAL A 65 -1.03 -10.00 1.30
CA VAL A 65 -1.35 -10.03 2.73
C VAL A 65 -0.98 -8.72 3.42
N SER A 66 0.21 -8.18 3.15
CA SER A 66 0.61 -6.86 3.67
C SER A 66 -0.32 -5.75 3.17
N GLY A 67 -0.73 -5.81 1.89
CA GLY A 67 -1.68 -4.86 1.31
C GLY A 67 -3.06 -4.92 1.97
N SER A 68 -3.58 -6.12 2.24
CA SER A 68 -4.88 -6.28 2.91
C SER A 68 -4.84 -5.83 4.36
N LEU A 69 -3.75 -6.12 5.10
CA LEU A 69 -3.53 -5.58 6.44
C LEU A 69 -3.41 -4.05 6.43
N GLY A 70 -2.71 -3.50 5.43
CA GLY A 70 -2.63 -2.06 5.21
C GLY A 70 -4.01 -1.44 5.02
N LEU A 71 -4.88 -2.06 4.22
CA LEU A 71 -6.26 -1.61 4.02
C LEU A 71 -7.07 -1.63 5.31
N VAL A 72 -6.97 -2.69 6.12
CA VAL A 72 -7.64 -2.76 7.43
C VAL A 72 -7.12 -1.67 8.36
N GLY A 73 -5.80 -1.48 8.44
CA GLY A 73 -5.19 -0.42 9.24
C GLY A 73 -5.64 0.97 8.80
N LEU A 74 -5.81 1.18 7.50
CA LEU A 74 -6.31 2.42 6.91
C LEU A 74 -7.76 2.72 7.33
N LEU A 75 -8.63 1.70 7.32
CA LEU A 75 -10.00 1.81 7.80
C LEU A 75 -10.03 2.11 9.31
N LEU A 76 -9.24 1.41 10.10
CA LEU A 76 -9.13 1.64 11.55
C LEU A 76 -8.64 3.06 11.86
N ALA A 77 -7.65 3.56 11.12
CA ALA A 77 -7.18 4.93 11.24
C ALA A 77 -8.29 5.94 10.93
N GLY A 78 -9.04 5.73 9.84
CA GLY A 78 -10.18 6.58 9.48
C GLY A 78 -11.27 6.59 10.55
N ILE A 79 -11.62 5.43 11.09
CA ILE A 79 -12.60 5.29 12.18
C ILE A 79 -12.09 5.98 13.46
N GLY A 80 -10.81 5.83 13.80
CA GLY A 80 -10.20 6.47 14.96
C GLY A 80 -10.19 8.01 14.84
N ILE A 81 -9.80 8.53 13.68
CA ILE A 81 -9.83 9.98 13.40
C ILE A 81 -11.27 10.51 13.50
N TYR A 82 -12.25 9.81 12.92
CA TYR A 82 -13.66 10.15 13.05
C TYR A 82 -14.10 10.17 14.52
N GLY A 83 -13.78 9.12 15.29
CA GLY A 83 -14.16 9.01 16.69
C GLY A 83 -13.58 10.13 17.56
N VAL A 84 -12.29 10.42 17.42
CA VAL A 84 -11.62 11.48 18.18
C VAL A 84 -12.17 12.86 17.81
N THR A 85 -12.37 13.14 16.52
CA THR A 85 -12.90 14.44 16.07
C THR A 85 -14.37 14.62 16.42
N ALA A 86 -15.20 13.58 16.28
CA ALA A 86 -16.60 13.60 16.70
C ALA A 86 -16.73 13.82 18.22
N TYR A 87 -15.87 13.17 19.01
CA TYR A 87 -15.84 13.37 20.46
C TYR A 87 -15.40 14.81 20.84
N ALA A 88 -14.39 15.35 20.15
CA ALA A 88 -13.93 16.72 20.36
C ALA A 88 -15.02 17.74 20.04
N VAL A 89 -15.75 17.55 18.94
CA VAL A 89 -16.92 18.37 18.58
C VAL A 89 -18.00 18.29 19.66
N ALA A 90 -18.37 17.08 20.10
CA ALA A 90 -19.40 16.88 21.11
C ALA A 90 -19.05 17.53 22.47
N ARG A 91 -17.77 17.56 22.84
CA ARG A 91 -17.30 18.27 24.04
C ARG A 91 -17.36 19.79 23.92
N ARG A 92 -17.22 20.33 22.69
CA ARG A 92 -17.19 21.78 22.43
C ARG A 92 -18.50 22.35 21.90
N THR A 93 -19.57 21.56 21.79
CA THR A 93 -20.89 22.01 21.27
C THR A 93 -21.36 23.33 21.91
N ARG A 94 -21.21 23.48 23.23
CA ARG A 94 -21.62 24.71 23.94
C ARG A 94 -20.84 25.95 23.50
N GLU A 95 -19.54 25.83 23.26
CA GLU A 95 -18.72 26.94 22.77
C GLU A 95 -19.00 27.26 21.30
N ILE A 96 -19.24 26.22 20.50
CA ILE A 96 -19.58 26.33 19.08
C ILE A 96 -20.93 27.05 18.91
N GLY A 97 -21.94 26.67 19.71
CA GLY A 97 -23.24 27.34 19.75
C GLY A 97 -23.17 28.80 20.17
N ILE A 98 -22.35 29.15 21.17
CA ILE A 98 -22.12 30.56 21.55
C ILE A 98 -21.49 31.35 20.40
N ARG A 99 -20.49 30.78 19.69
CA ARG A 99 -19.87 31.46 18.54
C ARG A 99 -20.86 31.68 17.40
N ILE A 100 -21.73 30.70 17.11
CA ILE A 100 -22.77 30.84 16.09
C ILE A 100 -23.78 31.91 16.48
N ALA A 101 -24.21 31.95 17.75
CA ALA A 101 -25.12 32.98 18.26
C ALA A 101 -24.51 34.40 18.16
N LEU A 102 -23.18 34.51 18.28
CA LEU A 102 -22.42 35.74 18.05
C LEU A 102 -22.14 36.05 16.57
N GLY A 103 -22.65 35.24 15.63
CA GLY A 103 -22.56 35.49 14.19
C GLY A 103 -21.35 34.85 13.48
N ALA A 104 -20.65 33.90 14.11
CA ALA A 104 -19.55 33.18 13.46
C ALA A 104 -20.02 32.43 12.21
N ARG A 105 -19.20 32.43 11.15
CA ARG A 105 -19.54 31.74 9.90
C ARG A 105 -19.33 30.24 10.08
N ARG A 106 -20.19 29.42 9.46
CA ARG A 106 -20.04 27.96 9.44
C ARG A 106 -18.66 27.50 8.95
N ALA A 107 -18.05 28.27 8.05
CA ALA A 107 -16.70 28.04 7.54
C ALA A 107 -15.61 28.12 8.63
N ASP A 108 -15.76 28.99 9.63
CA ASP A 108 -14.78 29.16 10.71
C ASP A 108 -14.75 27.92 11.62
N ILE A 109 -15.92 27.31 11.83
CA ILE A 109 -16.09 26.10 12.64
C ILE A 109 -15.55 24.88 11.89
N ILE A 110 -15.90 24.75 10.61
CA ILE A 110 -15.37 23.69 9.75
C ILE A 110 -13.83 23.79 9.70
N GLY A 111 -13.28 24.99 9.50
CA GLY A 111 -11.83 25.21 9.46
C GLY A 111 -11.12 24.83 10.77
N MET A 112 -11.73 25.12 11.92
CA MET A 112 -11.20 24.71 13.22
C MET A 112 -11.14 23.18 13.35
N VAL A 113 -12.24 22.48 13.06
CA VAL A 113 -12.32 21.02 13.18
C VAL A 113 -11.38 20.33 12.20
N LEU A 114 -11.32 20.82 10.95
CA LEU A 114 -10.39 20.29 9.95
C LEU A 114 -8.94 20.49 10.38
N ARG A 115 -8.57 21.64 10.95
CA ARG A 115 -7.19 21.92 11.37
C ARG A 115 -6.75 21.03 12.54
N GLU A 116 -7.66 20.75 13.47
CA GLU A 116 -7.41 19.84 14.59
C GLU A 116 -7.32 18.38 14.14
N GLY A 117 -8.17 17.95 13.21
CA GLY A 117 -8.08 16.62 12.61
C GLY A 117 -6.85 16.41 11.71
N LEU A 118 -6.52 17.42 10.90
CA LEU A 118 -5.33 17.42 10.04
C LEU A 118 -4.04 17.42 10.84
N SER A 119 -3.94 18.18 11.93
CA SER A 119 -2.73 18.18 12.76
C SER A 119 -2.46 16.80 13.36
N LEU A 120 -3.50 16.14 13.88
CA LEU A 120 -3.42 14.77 14.40
C LEU A 120 -2.98 13.79 13.29
N THR A 121 -3.58 13.91 12.11
CA THR A 121 -3.27 13.07 10.95
C THR A 121 -1.82 13.26 10.49
N LEU A 122 -1.34 14.51 10.43
CA LEU A 122 0.03 14.84 10.01
C LEU A 122 1.07 14.34 11.01
N ILE A 123 0.82 14.48 12.31
CA ILE A 123 1.70 13.96 13.36
C ILE A 123 1.78 12.43 13.28
N GLY A 124 0.62 11.76 13.18
CA GLY A 124 0.57 10.30 13.01
C GLY A 124 1.28 9.84 11.75
N SER A 125 1.07 10.54 10.62
CA SER A 125 1.72 10.22 9.34
C SER A 125 3.23 10.41 9.42
N ALA A 126 3.72 11.50 10.02
CA ALA A 126 5.15 11.76 10.19
C ALA A 126 5.82 10.65 11.03
N MET A 127 5.21 10.27 12.15
CA MET A 127 5.73 9.15 12.97
C MET A 127 5.72 7.83 12.18
N GLY A 128 4.63 7.55 11.46
CA GLY A 128 4.50 6.37 10.62
C GLY A 128 5.59 6.28 9.54
N LEU A 129 5.88 7.39 8.87
CA LEU A 129 6.94 7.47 7.84
C LEU A 129 8.33 7.24 8.44
N ILE A 130 8.61 7.77 9.63
CA ILE A 130 9.89 7.54 10.32
C ILE A 130 10.05 6.06 10.66
N ILE A 131 9.00 5.43 11.21
CA ILE A 131 9.00 4.00 11.53
C ILE A 131 9.17 3.17 10.26
N ALA A 132 8.42 3.49 9.20
CA ALA A 132 8.51 2.80 7.92
C ALA A 132 9.93 2.89 7.33
N ALA A 133 10.55 4.08 7.34
CA ALA A 133 11.92 4.26 6.85
C ALA A 133 12.95 3.46 7.67
N ALA A 134 12.77 3.38 8.99
CA ALA A 134 13.63 2.58 9.86
C ALA A 134 13.50 1.08 9.55
N VAL A 135 12.28 0.58 9.43
CA VAL A 135 12.00 -0.83 9.10
C VAL A 135 12.51 -1.19 7.70
N SER A 136 12.27 -0.33 6.70
CA SER A 136 12.74 -0.56 5.33
C SER A 136 14.26 -0.66 5.25
N ARG A 137 14.99 0.11 6.06
CA ARG A 137 16.46 -0.02 6.14
C ARG A 137 16.92 -1.36 6.70
N VAL A 138 16.24 -1.88 7.73
CA VAL A 138 16.56 -3.19 8.31
C VAL A 138 16.28 -4.31 7.31
N VAL A 139 15.16 -4.22 6.60
CA VAL A 139 14.73 -5.23 5.61
C VAL A 139 15.55 -5.17 4.32
N ALA A 140 16.08 -3.99 3.95
CA ALA A 140 16.93 -3.87 2.77
C ALA A 140 18.20 -4.72 2.84
N GLY A 141 18.70 -5.05 4.04
CA GLY A 141 19.80 -6.02 4.21
C GLY A 141 19.46 -7.43 3.72
N TYR A 142 18.18 -7.76 3.56
CA TYR A 142 17.66 -9.04 3.08
C TYR A 142 17.14 -9.00 1.63
N LEU A 143 16.95 -7.80 1.05
CA LEU A 143 16.41 -7.61 -0.30
C LEU A 143 17.53 -7.17 -1.26
N PHE A 144 17.99 -8.10 -2.10
CA PHE A 144 18.94 -7.76 -3.17
C PHE A 144 18.26 -6.92 -4.26
N GLY A 145 18.78 -5.71 -4.49
CA GLY A 145 18.46 -4.90 -5.68
C GLY A 145 17.26 -3.95 -5.56
N ILE A 146 16.62 -3.81 -4.40
CA ILE A 146 15.51 -2.85 -4.19
C ILE A 146 16.01 -1.70 -3.30
N PRO A 147 15.89 -0.43 -3.75
CA PRO A 147 16.28 0.71 -2.92
C PRO A 147 15.42 0.76 -1.64
N PRO A 148 16.03 0.96 -0.45
CA PRO A 148 15.31 0.95 0.83
C PRO A 148 14.24 2.05 0.95
N ILE A 149 14.44 3.16 0.25
CA ILE A 149 13.58 4.33 0.29
C ILE A 149 13.22 4.68 -1.16
N ASP A 150 11.94 4.50 -1.48
CA ASP A 150 11.34 4.98 -2.71
C ASP A 150 10.53 6.26 -2.41
N PRO A 151 11.00 7.44 -2.86
CA PRO A 151 10.30 8.71 -2.65
C PRO A 151 8.87 8.71 -3.19
N VAL A 152 8.59 7.98 -4.27
CA VAL A 152 7.26 7.94 -4.89
C VAL A 152 6.27 7.24 -3.97
N THR A 153 6.66 6.08 -3.43
CA THR A 153 5.84 5.34 -2.46
C THR A 153 5.59 6.16 -1.19
N PHE A 154 6.61 6.81 -0.63
CA PHE A 154 6.46 7.63 0.58
C PHE A 154 5.61 8.88 0.36
N ALA A 155 5.77 9.56 -0.78
CA ALA A 155 4.92 10.69 -1.14
C ALA A 155 3.46 10.25 -1.36
N GLY A 156 3.26 9.15 -2.07
CA GLY A 156 1.94 8.57 -2.33
C GLY A 156 1.20 8.18 -1.05
N THR A 157 1.87 7.51 -0.10
CA THR A 157 1.25 7.15 1.18
C THR A 157 0.90 8.37 2.01
N THR A 158 1.77 9.39 2.04
CA THR A 158 1.51 10.65 2.75
C THR A 158 0.25 11.35 2.22
N VAL A 159 0.13 11.47 0.88
CA VAL A 159 -1.04 12.06 0.23
C VAL A 159 -2.30 11.24 0.50
N MET A 160 -2.18 9.91 0.48
CA MET A 160 -3.31 9.02 0.76
C MET A 160 -3.83 9.16 2.20
N PHE A 161 -2.94 9.17 3.20
CA PHE A 161 -3.32 9.40 4.59
C PHE A 161 -3.93 10.80 4.79
N ALA A 162 -3.39 11.83 4.14
CA ALA A 162 -3.97 13.18 4.20
C ALA A 162 -5.38 13.23 3.61
N ALA A 163 -5.61 12.58 2.46
CA ALA A 163 -6.93 12.50 1.83
C ALA A 163 -7.95 11.77 2.73
N ILE A 164 -7.52 10.71 3.41
CA ILE A 164 -8.38 9.93 4.31
C ILE A 164 -8.67 10.69 5.60
N GLY A 165 -7.67 11.37 6.17
CA GLY A 165 -7.87 12.27 7.31
C GLY A 165 -8.87 13.37 6.98
N LEU A 166 -8.74 14.01 5.81
CA LEU A 166 -9.71 15.00 5.32
C LEU A 166 -11.11 14.41 5.19
N ALA A 167 -11.25 13.24 4.55
CA ALA A 167 -12.54 12.58 4.37
C ALA A 167 -13.19 12.21 5.72
N ALA A 168 -12.41 11.65 6.65
CA ALA A 168 -12.88 11.27 7.98
C ALA A 168 -13.28 12.48 8.84
N CYS A 169 -12.56 13.60 8.74
CA CYS A 169 -12.85 14.82 9.49
C CYS A 169 -14.01 15.63 8.89
N TYR A 170 -14.27 15.50 7.60
CA TYR A 170 -15.31 16.28 6.91
C TYR A 170 -16.72 15.99 7.45
N VAL A 171 -17.02 14.73 7.76
CA VAL A 171 -18.32 14.32 8.31
C VAL A 171 -18.62 14.99 9.66
N PRO A 172 -17.77 14.86 10.71
CA PRO A 172 -18.00 15.50 12.00
C PRO A 172 -17.94 17.03 11.92
N ALA A 173 -17.09 17.60 11.05
CA ALA A 173 -17.06 19.05 10.81
C ALA A 173 -18.39 19.57 10.25
N ARG A 174 -18.99 18.84 9.30
CA ARG A 174 -20.33 19.17 8.78
C ARG A 174 -21.40 18.99 9.85
N GLN A 175 -21.28 17.95 10.67
CA GLN A 175 -22.22 17.66 11.76
C GLN A 175 -22.23 18.78 12.82
N ALA A 176 -21.06 19.32 13.19
CA ALA A 176 -20.94 20.46 14.11
C ALA A 176 -21.81 21.66 13.67
N THR A 177 -21.81 21.98 12.37
CA THR A 177 -22.60 23.11 11.84
C THR A 177 -24.11 22.86 11.76
N ARG A 178 -24.56 21.61 11.89
CA ARG A 178 -25.98 21.20 11.82
C ARG A 178 -26.61 21.05 13.21
N ILE A 179 -25.85 20.58 14.20
CA ILE A 179 -26.34 20.35 15.56
C ILE A 179 -26.78 21.69 16.19
N ASP A 180 -25.98 22.75 16.07
CA ASP A 180 -26.31 24.05 16.65
C ASP A 180 -27.54 24.72 16.00
N ALA A 181 -27.81 24.48 14.72
CA ALA A 181 -29.00 25.05 14.07
C ALA A 181 -30.30 24.44 14.62
N MET A 182 -30.28 23.16 14.99
CA MET A 182 -31.46 22.46 15.52
C MET A 182 -31.70 22.73 17.00
N GLU A 183 -30.65 22.95 17.80
CA GLU A 183 -30.80 23.38 19.21
C GLU A 183 -31.19 24.86 19.33
N ALA A 184 -30.68 25.73 18.45
CA ALA A 184 -31.05 27.16 18.44
C ALA A 184 -32.53 27.39 18.05
N LEU A 185 -33.11 26.53 17.21
CA LEU A 185 -34.52 26.59 16.81
C LEU A 185 -35.49 25.93 17.82
N ARG A 186 -34.99 25.18 18.82
CA ARG A 186 -35.84 24.47 19.80
C ARG A 186 -36.06 25.26 21.09
N TYR A 187 -35.58 26.49 21.15
CA TYR A 187 -35.75 27.43 22.26
C TYR A 187 -36.72 28.58 21.93
N GLU A 188 -37.56 28.43 20.90
CA GLU A 188 -38.69 29.32 20.60
C GLU A 188 -40.04 28.65 20.90
#